data_AF-Q93AK4-F1
#
_entry.id   AF-Q93AK4-F1
#
_cell.length_a   1.000
_cell.length_b   1.000
_cell.length_c   1.000
_cell.angle_alpha   90.00
_cell.angle_beta   90.00
_cell.angle_gamma   90.00
#
_symmetry.space_group_name_H-M   'P 1'
#
loop_
_entity.id
_entity.type
_entity.pdbx_description
1 polymer ?
#
loop_
_entity_poly.entity_id
_entity_poly.type
_entity_poly.pdbx_seq_one_letter_code
_entity_poly.pdbx_strand_id
1 'polypeptide(L)'
;GDNIYNNGEIEKINQVFELPYQPLLKNGVKFHACLGNHDIRTDNGVPQVKYPGFNMQGRYYTFTQNQVQFFALDTNNNADWQNQLIWLEKELSSSQNPWKIVFGHHPIYSSGQYGSNKNFIKIFTPLFKKYNVQLYINGHEH
;
A
#
# COMPACT_ATOMS: atom_id res chain seq x y z
N GLY A 1 -3.07 -1.64 -4.71
CA GLY A 1 -3.47 -2.94 -4.15
C GLY A 1 -4.52 -3.51 -5.05
N ASP A 2 -4.47 -4.82 -5.27
CA ASP A 2 -5.20 -5.51 -6.34
C ASP A 2 -4.87 -4.90 -7.70
N ASN A 3 -3.57 -4.80 -7.96
CA ASN A 3 -3.03 -4.13 -9.14
C ASN A 3 -3.28 -4.95 -10.41
N ILE A 4 -3.28 -6.28 -10.30
CA ILE A 4 -3.50 -7.19 -11.44
C ILE A 4 -4.50 -8.29 -11.06
N TYR A 5 -5.69 -8.22 -11.63
CA TYR A 5 -6.70 -9.27 -11.48
C TYR A 5 -6.46 -10.44 -12.45
N ASN A 6 -6.78 -11.69 -12.07
CA ASN A 6 -7.45 -12.10 -10.83
C ASN A 6 -6.49 -12.61 -9.76
N ASN A 7 -5.24 -12.92 -10.09
CA ASN A 7 -4.32 -13.59 -9.16
C ASN A 7 -2.94 -12.94 -9.09
N GLY A 8 -2.79 -11.72 -9.63
CA GLY A 8 -1.53 -11.00 -9.62
C GLY A 8 -0.58 -11.41 -10.75
N GLU A 9 -1.09 -12.01 -11.83
CA GLU A 9 -0.28 -12.59 -12.91
C GLU A 9 0.46 -11.49 -13.70
N ILE A 10 1.76 -11.33 -13.47
CA ILE A 10 2.57 -10.23 -14.00
C ILE A 10 2.59 -10.20 -15.53
N GLU A 11 2.33 -11.32 -16.18
CA GLU A 11 2.22 -11.44 -17.64
C GLU A 11 1.11 -10.53 -18.20
N LYS A 12 0.14 -10.13 -17.38
CA LYS A 12 -0.95 -9.23 -17.76
C LYS A 12 -0.61 -7.74 -17.62
N ILE A 13 0.55 -7.39 -17.05
CA ILE A 13 0.90 -6.00 -16.69
C ILE A 13 0.71 -5.02 -17.85
N ASN A 14 1.02 -5.46 -19.07
CA ASN A 14 0.85 -4.61 -20.24
C ASN A 14 -0.61 -4.22 -20.48
N GLN A 15 -1.52 -5.20 -20.43
CA GLN A 15 -2.94 -4.99 -20.72
C GLN A 15 -3.67 -4.26 -19.59
N VAL A 16 -3.32 -4.53 -18.33
CA VAL A 16 -4.07 -3.99 -17.18
C VAL A 16 -3.49 -2.70 -16.60
N PHE A 17 -2.22 -2.40 -16.90
CA PHE A 17 -1.53 -1.23 -16.34
C PHE A 17 -0.83 -0.39 -17.41
N GLU A 18 0.10 -0.96 -18.17
CA GLU A 18 0.95 -0.14 -19.05
C GLU A 18 0.16 0.53 -20.18
N LEU A 19 -0.75 -0.19 -20.84
CA LEU A 19 -1.59 0.35 -21.90
C LEU A 19 -2.62 1.37 -21.37
N PRO A 20 -3.43 1.06 -20.33
CA PRO A 20 -4.41 2.01 -19.80
C PRO A 20 -3.78 3.31 -19.28
N TYR A 21 -2.61 3.21 -18.63
CA TYR A 21 -1.92 4.36 -18.05
C TYR A 21 -0.80 4.92 -18.93
N GLN A 22 -0.70 4.48 -20.19
CA GLN A 22 0.37 4.89 -21.11
C GLN A 22 0.56 6.42 -21.18
N PRO A 23 -0.50 7.26 -21.27
CA PRO A 23 -0.30 8.71 -21.29
C PRO A 23 0.35 9.25 -20.02
N LEU A 24 0.01 8.71 -18.85
CA LEU A 24 0.60 9.14 -17.57
C LEU A 24 2.06 8.67 -17.47
N LEU A 25 2.34 7.43 -17.87
CA LEU A 25 3.69 6.88 -17.91
C LEU A 25 4.60 7.68 -18.85
N LYS A 26 4.12 8.06 -20.05
CA LYS A 26 4.86 8.91 -21.00
C LYS A 26 5.15 10.31 -20.44
N ASN A 27 4.28 10.82 -19.56
CA ASN A 27 4.48 12.09 -18.86
C ASN A 27 5.32 11.96 -17.58
N GLY A 28 5.92 10.79 -17.33
CA GLY A 28 6.80 10.56 -16.18
C GLY A 28 6.09 10.46 -14.83
N VAL A 29 4.77 10.24 -14.82
CA VAL A 29 4.02 10.01 -13.57
C VAL A 29 4.51 8.72 -12.93
N LYS A 30 4.95 8.80 -11.68
CA LYS A 30 5.34 7.64 -10.87
C LYS A 30 4.11 7.06 -10.18
N PHE A 31 3.88 5.77 -10.37
CA PHE A 31 2.89 5.01 -9.61
C PHE A 31 3.57 4.36 -8.42
N HIS A 32 3.03 4.56 -7.22
CA HIS A 32 3.48 3.91 -5.99
C HIS A 32 2.42 2.91 -5.54
N ALA A 33 2.65 1.63 -5.81
CA ALA A 33 1.67 0.58 -5.52
C ALA A 33 1.85 0.00 -4.11
N CYS A 34 0.80 -0.67 -3.62
CA CYS A 34 0.85 -1.62 -2.52
C CYS A 34 0.22 -2.94 -2.99
N LEU A 35 0.47 -4.05 -2.31
CA LEU A 35 -0.15 -5.33 -2.63
C LEU A 35 -1.57 -5.42 -2.05
N GLY A 36 -2.49 -5.99 -2.82
CA GLY A 36 -3.78 -6.47 -2.33
C GLY A 36 -3.86 -7.99 -2.29
N ASN A 37 -5.02 -8.51 -1.89
CA ASN A 37 -5.22 -9.96 -1.72
C ASN A 37 -5.28 -10.74 -3.03
N HIS A 38 -5.56 -10.08 -4.15
CA HIS A 38 -5.45 -10.70 -5.47
C HIS A 38 -3.99 -10.79 -5.92
N ASP A 39 -3.15 -9.82 -5.57
CA ASP A 39 -1.76 -9.74 -6.03
C ASP A 39 -0.85 -10.84 -5.46
N ILE A 40 -1.16 -11.34 -4.26
CA ILE A 40 -0.33 -12.33 -3.56
C ILE A 40 -0.64 -13.78 -3.92
N ARG A 41 -1.63 -14.03 -4.79
CA ARG A 41 -2.06 -15.40 -5.15
C ARG A 41 -1.05 -16.11 -6.04
N THR A 42 -0.29 -15.37 -6.84
CA THR A 42 0.81 -15.87 -7.66
C THR A 42 2.15 -15.40 -7.09
N ASP A 43 3.05 -16.35 -6.82
CA ASP A 43 4.41 -16.13 -6.32
C ASP A 43 4.50 -15.10 -5.17
N ASN A 44 3.46 -15.09 -4.31
CA ASN A 44 3.32 -14.13 -3.21
C ASN A 44 3.53 -12.66 -3.62
N GLY A 45 3.16 -12.27 -4.85
CA GLY A 45 3.31 -10.90 -5.35
C GLY A 45 4.76 -10.45 -5.59
N VAL A 46 5.75 -11.35 -5.51
CA VAL A 46 7.17 -11.05 -5.72
C VAL A 46 7.43 -10.37 -7.08
N PRO A 47 6.83 -10.82 -8.20
CA PRO A 47 7.02 -10.16 -9.49
C PRO A 47 6.52 -8.70 -9.50
N GLN A 48 5.40 -8.42 -8.84
CA GLN A 48 4.85 -7.07 -8.76
C GLN A 48 5.70 -6.14 -7.88
N VAL A 49 6.22 -6.64 -6.74
CA VAL A 49 7.15 -5.88 -5.89
C VAL A 49 8.41 -5.49 -6.67
N LYS A 50 8.88 -6.36 -7.58
CA LYS A 50 10.06 -6.12 -8.42
C LYS A 50 9.76 -5.31 -9.68
N TYR A 51 8.49 -5.09 -10.03
CA TYR A 51 8.12 -4.41 -11.26
C TYR A 51 8.44 -2.90 -11.15
N PRO A 52 9.33 -2.35 -11.99
CA PRO A 52 9.79 -0.97 -11.84
C PRO A 52 8.69 0.09 -11.91
N GLY A 53 7.65 -0.15 -12.72
CA GLY A 53 6.55 0.80 -12.91
C GLY A 53 5.71 1.03 -11.64
N PHE A 54 5.77 0.13 -10.67
CA PHE A 54 5.06 0.25 -9.39
C PHE A 54 5.84 0.96 -8.29
N ASN A 55 7.13 1.26 -8.53
CA ASN A 55 8.01 2.00 -7.61
C ASN A 55 7.94 1.49 -6.15
N MET A 56 7.75 0.19 -5.99
CA MET A 56 7.76 -0.48 -4.69
C MET A 56 9.21 -0.71 -4.25
N GLN A 57 9.49 -0.50 -2.97
CA GLN A 57 10.82 -0.78 -2.38
C GLN A 57 10.78 -2.03 -1.46
N GLY A 58 9.68 -2.78 -1.55
CA GLY A 58 9.34 -3.87 -0.65
C GLY A 58 7.82 -4.02 -0.58
N ARG A 59 7.35 -5.00 0.20
CA ARG A 59 5.91 -5.19 0.45
C ARG A 59 5.31 -4.04 1.27
N TYR A 60 6.14 -3.45 2.13
CA TYR A 60 5.91 -2.18 2.81
C TYR A 60 7.14 -1.29 2.61
N TYR A 61 6.92 0.01 2.49
CA TYR A 61 7.99 0.97 2.23
C TYR A 61 7.51 2.40 2.49
N THR A 62 8.45 3.35 2.49
CA THR A 62 8.14 4.78 2.60
C THR A 62 8.84 5.55 1.49
N PHE A 63 8.26 6.68 1.11
CA PHE A 63 8.88 7.65 0.21
C PHE A 63 8.38 9.05 0.58
N THR A 64 9.12 10.06 0.18
CA THR A 64 8.73 11.46 0.38
C THR A 64 8.52 12.12 -0.97
N GLN A 65 7.44 12.88 -1.10
CA GLN A 65 7.18 13.76 -2.23
C GLN A 65 6.84 15.15 -1.68
N ASN A 66 7.71 16.13 -1.93
CA ASN A 66 7.62 17.46 -1.35
C ASN A 66 7.55 17.40 0.20
N GLN A 67 6.47 17.91 0.78
CA GLN A 67 6.25 17.98 2.23
C GLN A 67 5.47 16.78 2.79
N VAL A 68 5.24 15.74 1.98
CA VAL A 68 4.42 14.58 2.36
C VAL A 68 5.29 13.34 2.37
N GLN A 69 5.31 12.64 3.50
CA GLN A 69 5.85 11.29 3.59
C GLN A 69 4.71 10.28 3.52
N PHE A 70 4.86 9.34 2.59
CA PHE A 70 3.93 8.26 2.37
C PHE A 70 4.46 6.97 2.99
N PHE A 71 3.58 6.17 3.57
CA PHE A 71 3.89 4.88 4.17
C PHE A 71 2.98 3.82 3.54
N ALA A 72 3.55 3.00 2.66
CA ALA A 72 2.88 1.88 2.05
C ALA A 72 2.92 0.68 3.00
N LEU A 73 1.77 0.08 3.30
CA LEU A 73 1.65 -1.11 4.12
C LEU A 73 1.20 -2.31 3.29
N ASP A 74 1.75 -3.48 3.62
CA ASP A 74 1.17 -4.75 3.25
C ASP A 74 0.13 -5.15 4.31
N THR A 75 -1.13 -5.16 3.91
CA THR A 75 -2.23 -5.49 4.82
C THR A 75 -2.80 -6.88 4.58
N ASN A 76 -2.11 -7.73 3.83
CA ASN A 76 -2.51 -9.11 3.62
C ASN A 76 -2.38 -9.96 4.89
N ASN A 77 -3.13 -11.05 4.96
CA ASN A 77 -3.08 -11.96 6.11
C ASN A 77 -1.71 -12.61 6.31
N ASN A 78 -0.94 -12.80 5.23
CA ASN A 78 0.40 -13.37 5.26
C ASN A 78 1.53 -12.31 5.34
N ALA A 79 1.20 -11.05 5.60
CA ALA A 79 2.20 -10.02 5.77
C ALA A 79 3.12 -10.33 6.97
N ASP A 80 4.35 -9.84 6.90
CA ASP A 80 5.31 -9.90 8.01
C ASP A 80 4.95 -8.85 9.08
N TRP A 81 3.85 -9.10 9.78
CA TRP A 81 3.24 -8.16 10.72
C TRP A 81 4.19 -7.74 11.84
N GLN A 82 5.05 -8.63 12.32
CA GLN A 82 5.99 -8.33 13.40
C GLN A 82 7.01 -7.28 12.96
N ASN A 83 7.71 -7.53 11.84
CA ASN A 83 8.75 -6.61 11.39
C ASN A 83 8.14 -5.34 10.78
N GLN A 84 7.01 -5.45 10.07
CA GLN A 84 6.31 -4.30 9.49
C GLN A 84 5.86 -3.30 10.57
N LEU A 85 5.31 -3.75 11.70
CA LEU A 85 4.84 -2.84 12.75
C LEU A 85 6.01 -2.16 13.47
N ILE A 86 7.11 -2.88 13.71
CA ILE A 86 8.34 -2.30 14.27
C ILE A 86 8.90 -1.25 13.30
N TRP A 87 8.96 -1.57 12.02
CA TRP A 87 9.39 -0.65 10.98
C TRP A 87 8.49 0.60 10.91
N LEU A 88 7.16 0.42 10.91
CA LEU A 88 6.21 1.51 10.80
C LEU A 88 6.31 2.47 11.98
N GLU A 89 6.36 1.96 13.21
CA GLU A 89 6.53 2.81 14.39
C GLU A 89 7.86 3.57 14.35
N LYS A 90 8.94 2.93 13.92
CA LYS A 90 10.25 3.58 13.74
C LYS A 90 10.16 4.72 12.73
N GLU A 91 9.68 4.46 11.52
CA GLU A 91 9.61 5.48 10.45
C GLU A 91 8.64 6.62 10.77
N LEU A 92 7.51 6.34 11.45
CA LEU A 92 6.60 7.38 11.92
C LEU A 92 7.22 8.25 13.00
N SER A 93 8.00 7.66 13.91
CA SER A 93 8.66 8.39 14.99
C SER A 93 9.84 9.25 14.53
N SER A 94 10.53 8.84 13.47
CA SER A 94 11.67 9.57 12.90
C SER A 94 11.24 10.68 11.92
N SER A 95 10.04 10.55 11.35
CA SER A 95 9.54 11.47 10.32
C SER A 95 9.41 12.91 10.81
N GLN A 96 10.15 13.81 10.16
CA GLN A 96 10.07 15.26 10.34
C GLN A 96 9.14 15.94 9.30
N ASN A 97 8.52 15.15 8.42
CA ASN A 97 7.63 15.70 7.40
C ASN A 97 6.31 16.18 8.03
N PRO A 98 5.79 17.35 7.61
CA PRO A 98 4.56 17.90 8.19
C PRO A 98 3.33 17.06 7.85
N TRP A 99 3.33 16.35 6.72
CA TRP A 99 2.26 15.44 6.32
C TRP A 99 2.75 13.99 6.30
N LYS A 100 2.02 13.12 6.99
CA LYS A 100 2.19 11.67 7.02
C LYS A 100 0.92 11.02 6.51
N ILE A 101 1.02 10.36 5.36
CA ILE A 101 -0.09 9.63 4.72
C ILE A 101 0.26 8.16 4.69
N VAL A 102 -0.58 7.33 5.29
CA VAL A 102 -0.42 5.88 5.25
C VAL A 102 -1.39 5.33 4.20
N PHE A 103 -0.97 4.32 3.44
CA PHE A 103 -1.88 3.62 2.52
C PHE A 103 -1.63 2.12 2.53
N GLY A 104 -2.71 1.35 2.41
CA GLY A 104 -2.72 -0.10 2.39
C GLY A 104 -3.94 -0.60 1.63
N HIS A 105 -4.02 -1.87 1.28
CA HIS A 105 -5.15 -2.33 0.44
C HIS A 105 -6.46 -2.45 1.23
N HIS A 106 -6.42 -3.09 2.39
CA HIS A 106 -7.61 -3.44 3.18
C HIS A 106 -8.05 -2.30 4.13
N PRO A 107 -9.36 -2.11 4.37
CA PRO A 107 -9.88 -1.02 5.19
C PRO A 107 -9.64 -1.19 6.69
N ILE A 108 -9.49 -0.07 7.40
CA ILE A 108 -9.54 -0.01 8.88
C ILE A 108 -10.98 0.19 9.32
N TYR A 109 -11.59 1.27 8.79
CA TYR A 109 -12.99 1.60 8.94
C TYR A 109 -13.65 1.48 7.56
N SER A 110 -14.83 0.86 7.52
CA SER A 110 -15.64 0.78 6.31
C SER A 110 -17.13 0.68 6.66
N SER A 111 -17.96 1.21 5.76
CA SER A 111 -19.42 1.10 5.75
C SER A 111 -19.95 0.16 4.67
N GLY A 112 -19.09 -0.44 3.84
CA GLY A 112 -19.52 -1.42 2.85
C GLY A 112 -19.49 -2.85 3.39
N GLN A 113 -19.48 -3.82 2.48
CA GLN A 113 -19.82 -5.22 2.78
C GLN A 113 -18.92 -5.87 3.82
N TYR A 114 -17.61 -5.58 3.80
CA TYR A 114 -16.64 -6.21 4.71
C TYR A 114 -16.59 -5.50 6.07
N GLY A 115 -17.07 -4.26 6.13
CA GLY A 115 -17.18 -3.48 7.35
C GLY A 115 -15.82 -3.16 7.96
N SER A 116 -15.86 -2.66 9.19
CA SER A 116 -14.65 -2.21 9.88
C SER A 116 -13.81 -3.38 10.42
N ASN A 117 -12.50 -3.34 10.20
CA ASN A 117 -11.57 -4.36 10.68
C ASN A 117 -11.15 -4.07 12.13
N LYS A 118 -11.70 -4.83 13.07
CA LYS A 118 -11.46 -4.64 14.52
C LYS A 118 -9.98 -4.79 14.92
N ASN A 119 -9.22 -5.66 14.26
CA ASN A 119 -7.80 -5.84 14.56
C ASN A 119 -7.00 -4.63 14.09
N PHE A 120 -7.29 -4.13 12.88
CA PHE A 120 -6.64 -2.95 12.34
C PHE A 120 -6.97 -1.69 13.15
N ILE A 121 -8.22 -1.54 13.63
CA ILE A 121 -8.58 -0.45 14.53
C ILE A 121 -7.72 -0.48 15.81
N LYS A 122 -7.56 -1.66 16.42
CA LYS A 122 -6.77 -1.81 17.65
C LYS A 122 -5.28 -1.50 17.44
N ILE A 123 -4.73 -1.85 16.28
CA ILE A 123 -3.30 -1.70 15.98
C ILE A 123 -3.00 -0.28 15.47
N PHE A 124 -3.69 0.14 14.42
CA PHE A 124 -3.32 1.33 13.66
C PHE A 124 -3.88 2.62 14.25
N THR A 125 -5.12 2.65 14.73
CA THR A 125 -5.71 3.89 15.27
C THR A 125 -4.89 4.52 16.40
N PRO A 126 -4.42 3.79 17.44
CA PRO A 126 -3.56 4.39 18.46
C PRO A 126 -2.21 4.82 17.91
N LEU A 127 -1.60 4.04 17.01
CA LEU A 127 -0.30 4.35 16.41
C LEU A 127 -0.37 5.64 15.56
N PHE A 128 -1.39 5.73 14.71
CA PHE A 128 -1.64 6.89 13.84
C PHE A 128 -1.94 8.13 14.65
N LYS A 129 -2.70 8.01 15.75
CA LYS A 129 -2.94 9.11 16.68
C LYS A 129 -1.66 9.56 17.38
N LYS A 130 -0.83 8.62 17.86
CA LYS A 130 0.44 8.89 18.56
C LYS A 130 1.41 9.69 17.70
N TYR A 131 1.52 9.35 16.41
CA TYR A 131 2.49 9.97 15.49
C TYR A 131 1.91 11.01 14.53
N ASN A 132 0.65 11.39 14.75
CA ASN A 132 -0.07 12.38 13.95
C ASN A 132 -0.03 12.02 12.44
N VAL A 133 -0.61 10.87 12.10
CA VAL A 133 -0.92 10.49 10.70
C VAL A 133 -2.23 11.16 10.31
N GLN A 134 -2.23 11.94 9.22
CA GLN A 134 -3.41 12.72 8.82
C GLN A 134 -4.42 11.90 8.01
N LEU A 135 -3.94 10.91 7.26
CA LEU A 135 -4.77 10.18 6.31
C LEU A 135 -4.33 8.72 6.21
N TYR A 136 -5.31 7.82 6.23
CA TYR A 136 -5.16 6.43 5.80
C TYR A 136 -5.98 6.21 4.54
N ILE A 137 -5.35 5.79 3.45
CA ILE A 137 -6.01 5.49 2.16
C ILE A 137 -6.09 3.98 1.98
N ASN A 138 -7.25 3.47 1.55
CA ASN A 138 -7.45 2.06 1.23
C ASN A 138 -8.33 1.84 0.00
N GLY A 139 -8.41 0.57 -0.42
CA GLY A 139 -9.34 0.06 -1.42
C GLY A 139 -10.03 -1.20 -0.89
N HIS A 140 -9.95 -2.30 -1.65
CA HIS A 140 -10.56 -3.62 -1.38
C HIS A 140 -12.08 -3.65 -1.48
N GLU A 141 -12.76 -2.65 -0.93
CA GLU A 141 -14.18 -2.44 -1.13
C GLU A 141 -14.41 -1.60 -2.39
N HIS A 142 -15.25 -2.10 -3.29
CA HIS A 142 -15.60 -1.46 -4.57
C HIS A 142 -17.05 -0.99 -4.57
#